data_AF-A0A4S2F1D2-F1
#
_entry.id   AF-A0A4S2F1D2-F1
#
_cell.length_a   1.000
_cell.length_b   1.000
_cell.length_c   1.000
_cell.angle_alpha   90.00
_cell.angle_beta   90.00
_cell.angle_gamma   90.00
#
_symmetry.space_group_name_H-M   'P 1'
#
loop_
_entity.id
_entity.type
_entity.pdbx_description
1 polymer ?
#
loop_
_entity_poly.entity_id
_entity_poly.type
_entity_poly.pdbx_seq_one_letter_code
_entity_poly.pdbx_strand_id
1 'polypeptide(L)'
;MTATSSSQDNPQVAADSAAEKPVPSHQETASQDAAQATEAEAAVKGTPSAEKPKKETRVQRKARQKAEKEEKARQRRIAARQGGRKLFPTPTRKQSVAFIVVLAVLFVGSVVFKLTWGSPTSPLGKTPVAQSEDVPARAAKGTTLVYKGGEYAVGTNLNAGQYKFLATQDRQDPSNPAVLKVNGEVVDQFTQTCWLTLSDGEQLAVDGATFVAAADITSKLVTDLKDGGTYLIGVDAPEGSYLVSPTQSSGRCTVYDSDAPGAQPIATLDVTAAQQVDVAQGQYLKLSGCLAQYQ
;
A
#
# COMPACT_ATOMS: atom_id res chain seq x y z
N MET A 1 30.54 68.69 12.43
CA MET A 1 30.54 67.40 11.73
C MET A 1 29.58 67.58 10.54
N THR A 2 30.07 67.93 9.34
CA THR A 2 30.57 67.00 8.29
C THR A 2 29.46 66.08 7.77
N ALA A 3 28.77 66.24 6.63
CA ALA A 3 28.95 66.91 5.32
C ALA A 3 29.31 65.97 4.14
N THR A 4 28.31 65.66 3.31
CA THR A 4 28.27 65.22 1.87
C THR A 4 26.79 65.28 1.42
N SER A 5 26.35 65.67 0.21
CA SER A 5 26.94 66.11 -1.07
C SER A 5 27.31 65.04 -2.13
N SER A 6 27.17 65.44 -3.42
CA SER A 6 27.33 64.71 -4.71
C SER A 6 26.39 63.50 -4.94
N SER A 7 25.61 63.34 -6.02
CA SER A 7 25.38 64.02 -7.32
C SER A 7 26.32 63.73 -8.50
N GLN A 8 25.81 62.93 -9.47
CA GLN A 8 26.13 62.80 -10.91
C GLN A 8 25.16 61.72 -11.47
N ASP A 9 24.36 61.82 -12.55
CA ASP A 9 24.14 62.75 -13.68
C ASP A 9 24.84 62.40 -15.04
N ASN A 10 24.05 61.77 -15.94
CA ASN A 10 24.14 61.71 -17.43
C ASN A 10 25.38 61.07 -18.13
N PRO A 11 25.38 60.84 -19.48
CA PRO A 11 24.25 60.83 -20.44
C PRO A 11 24.18 59.63 -21.44
N GLN A 12 23.06 59.63 -22.17
CA GLN A 12 22.63 58.86 -23.35
C GLN A 12 23.48 58.98 -24.64
N VAL A 13 23.80 57.84 -25.29
CA VAL A 13 24.07 57.59 -26.74
C VAL A 13 23.82 56.07 -27.00
N ALA A 14 23.45 55.47 -28.16
CA ALA A 14 22.61 55.78 -29.35
C ALA A 14 23.23 55.17 -30.66
N ALA A 15 22.37 54.82 -31.65
CA ALA A 15 22.68 54.22 -32.98
C ALA A 15 23.17 52.73 -32.96
N ASP A 16 22.94 51.88 -33.98
CA ASP A 16 22.14 52.02 -35.23
C ASP A 16 21.59 50.66 -35.78
N SER A 17 20.84 50.73 -36.88
CA SER A 17 20.42 49.67 -37.84
C SER A 17 21.63 48.98 -38.52
N ALA A 18 21.57 47.89 -39.32
CA ALA A 18 20.52 47.17 -40.05
C ALA A 18 20.95 45.67 -40.15
N ALA A 19 20.09 44.64 -40.11
CA ALA A 19 19.13 44.13 -41.11
C ALA A 19 19.72 43.65 -42.47
N GLU A 20 19.94 42.33 -42.63
CA GLU A 20 19.80 41.64 -43.93
C GLU A 20 19.45 40.13 -43.78
N LYS A 21 18.97 39.51 -44.87
CA LYS A 21 18.42 38.14 -45.06
C LYS A 21 18.45 37.81 -46.57
N PRO A 22 18.19 36.57 -47.04
CA PRO A 22 18.57 35.24 -46.52
C PRO A 22 19.24 34.40 -47.66
N VAL A 23 18.59 33.30 -48.11
CA VAL A 23 18.87 32.42 -49.28
C VAL A 23 20.16 31.54 -49.24
N PRO A 24 20.24 30.41 -50.00
CA PRO A 24 20.75 29.16 -49.44
C PRO A 24 21.83 28.46 -50.29
N SER A 25 22.11 27.19 -50.00
CA SER A 25 22.79 26.28 -50.92
C SER A 25 22.07 24.92 -50.96
N HIS A 26 21.57 24.54 -52.14
CA HIS A 26 21.22 23.16 -52.45
C HIS A 26 22.47 22.45 -52.97
N GLN A 27 22.60 21.16 -52.68
CA GLN A 27 22.89 20.25 -53.78
C GLN A 27 22.13 18.93 -53.63
N GLU A 28 21.57 18.50 -54.74
CA GLU A 28 20.69 17.35 -54.88
C GLU A 28 21.27 16.50 -56.01
N THR A 29 21.51 15.23 -55.74
CA THR A 29 21.71 14.20 -56.77
C THR A 29 20.88 12.99 -56.39
N ALA A 30 19.90 12.69 -57.24
CA ALA A 30 18.90 11.66 -57.00
C ALA A 30 19.13 10.43 -57.89
N SER A 31 18.29 9.42 -57.65
CA SER A 31 17.89 8.35 -58.58
C SER A 31 18.72 7.06 -58.63
N GLN A 32 17.99 6.01 -59.03
CA GLN A 32 18.39 4.65 -59.40
C GLN A 32 18.79 3.71 -58.22
N ASP A 33 18.28 2.47 -58.16
CA ASP A 33 17.36 1.79 -59.09
C ASP A 33 16.32 0.91 -58.38
N ALA A 34 15.31 0.50 -59.14
CA ALA A 34 14.16 -0.28 -58.69
C ALA A 34 14.30 -1.78 -59.02
N ALA A 35 13.36 -2.56 -58.48
CA ALA A 35 13.05 -3.94 -58.84
C ALA A 35 14.16 -5.00 -58.69
N GLN A 36 13.92 -5.97 -57.81
CA GLN A 36 13.51 -7.29 -58.32
C GLN A 36 12.69 -8.06 -57.28
N ALA A 37 11.56 -8.59 -57.72
CA ALA A 37 10.77 -9.58 -57.00
C ALA A 37 10.37 -10.67 -58.00
N THR A 38 10.87 -11.89 -57.79
CA THR A 38 10.38 -13.12 -58.45
C THR A 38 10.80 -14.33 -57.61
N GLU A 39 9.79 -15.02 -57.08
CA GLU A 39 9.60 -16.47 -57.13
C GLU A 39 10.81 -17.42 -57.10
N ALA A 40 10.85 -18.27 -56.07
CA ALA A 40 11.47 -19.59 -56.11
C ALA A 40 10.71 -20.56 -55.19
N GLU A 41 9.50 -20.97 -55.59
CA GLU A 41 8.76 -22.03 -54.90
C GLU A 41 9.40 -23.40 -55.19
N ALA A 42 9.88 -24.10 -54.16
CA ALA A 42 10.45 -25.44 -54.29
C ALA A 42 10.23 -26.28 -53.02
N ALA A 43 9.04 -26.86 -52.86
CA ALA A 43 8.71 -27.68 -51.70
C ALA A 43 9.25 -29.12 -51.82
N VAL A 44 10.18 -29.53 -50.93
CA VAL A 44 10.50 -30.95 -50.69
C VAL A 44 10.45 -31.26 -49.19
N LYS A 45 9.78 -32.36 -48.87
CA LYS A 45 9.44 -32.84 -47.51
C LYS A 45 10.65 -32.99 -46.60
N GLY A 46 10.68 -32.24 -45.49
CA GLY A 46 11.49 -32.53 -44.30
C GLY A 46 10.60 -32.63 -43.07
N THR A 47 10.45 -33.83 -42.49
CA THR A 47 9.56 -34.06 -41.34
C THR A 47 10.12 -33.40 -40.08
N PRO A 48 9.35 -32.58 -39.33
CA PRO A 48 9.79 -32.08 -38.03
C PRO A 48 9.84 -33.24 -37.03
N SER A 49 11.06 -33.67 -36.69
CA SER A 49 11.27 -34.71 -35.66
C SER A 49 10.85 -34.17 -34.30
N ALA A 50 9.87 -34.80 -33.68
CA ALA A 50 9.29 -34.32 -32.42
C ALA A 50 10.28 -34.42 -31.26
N GLU A 51 10.94 -33.31 -30.90
CA GLU A 51 11.80 -33.25 -29.72
C GLU A 51 10.97 -33.53 -28.47
N LYS A 52 11.34 -34.61 -27.76
CA LYS A 52 10.59 -35.07 -26.59
C LYS A 52 10.74 -34.06 -25.44
N PRO A 53 9.66 -33.67 -24.75
CA PRO A 53 9.75 -32.70 -23.66
C PRO A 53 10.71 -33.20 -22.58
N LYS A 54 11.72 -32.38 -22.24
CA LYS A 54 12.66 -32.63 -21.13
C LYS A 54 11.87 -32.95 -19.87
N LYS A 55 12.19 -34.06 -19.21
CA LYS A 55 11.51 -34.51 -17.98
C LYS A 55 11.67 -33.44 -16.89
N GLU A 56 10.58 -32.76 -16.56
CA GLU A 56 10.50 -31.76 -15.48
C GLU A 56 11.03 -32.37 -14.17
N THR A 57 11.97 -31.69 -13.52
CA THR A 57 12.60 -32.22 -12.31
C THR A 57 11.63 -32.21 -11.13
N ARG A 58 11.81 -33.13 -10.17
CA ARG A 58 10.99 -33.23 -8.95
C ARG A 58 10.96 -31.93 -8.14
N VAL A 59 11.98 -31.08 -8.29
CA VAL A 59 12.08 -29.75 -7.66
C VAL A 59 11.21 -28.73 -8.42
N GLN A 60 11.36 -28.62 -9.75
CA GLN A 60 10.55 -27.73 -10.58
C GLN A 60 9.05 -28.02 -10.43
N ARG A 61 8.65 -29.30 -10.51
CA ARG A 61 7.26 -29.72 -10.31
C ARG A 61 6.72 -29.33 -8.92
N LYS A 62 7.54 -29.41 -7.86
CA LYS A 62 7.16 -28.95 -6.52
C LYS A 62 7.03 -27.43 -6.44
N ALA A 63 7.94 -26.68 -7.04
CA ALA A 63 7.89 -25.22 -7.08
C ALA A 63 6.64 -24.73 -7.83
N ARG A 64 6.35 -25.30 -9.00
CA ARG A 64 5.12 -25.05 -9.76
C ARG A 64 3.86 -25.38 -8.97
N GLN A 65 3.81 -26.54 -8.30
CA GLN A 65 2.67 -26.90 -7.44
C GLN A 65 2.52 -26.01 -6.21
N LYS A 66 3.60 -25.44 -5.65
CA LYS A 66 3.50 -24.41 -4.61
C LYS A 66 2.91 -23.13 -5.19
N ALA A 67 3.49 -22.61 -6.26
CA ALA A 67 3.04 -21.38 -6.93
C ALA A 67 1.55 -21.48 -7.36
N GLU A 68 1.14 -22.57 -8.01
CA GLU A 68 -0.26 -22.79 -8.41
C GLU A 68 -1.20 -22.83 -7.19
N LYS A 69 -0.79 -23.47 -6.08
CA LYS A 69 -1.58 -23.50 -4.84
C LYS A 69 -1.67 -22.12 -4.17
N GLU A 70 -0.60 -21.34 -4.24
CA GLU A 70 -0.46 -20.00 -3.65
C GLU A 70 -1.24 -18.95 -4.46
N GLU A 71 -1.14 -19.00 -5.79
CA GLU A 71 -1.95 -18.22 -6.72
C GLU A 71 -3.45 -18.56 -6.58
N LYS A 72 -3.80 -19.84 -6.53
CA LYS A 72 -5.19 -20.30 -6.30
C LYS A 72 -5.71 -19.91 -4.92
N ALA A 73 -4.84 -19.69 -3.93
CA ALA A 73 -5.21 -19.10 -2.65
C ALA A 73 -5.39 -17.56 -2.75
N ARG A 74 -4.53 -16.86 -3.51
CA ARG A 74 -4.67 -15.42 -3.81
C ARG A 74 -5.98 -15.13 -4.58
N GLN A 75 -6.24 -15.87 -5.65
CA GLN A 75 -7.49 -15.81 -6.42
C GLN A 75 -8.72 -16.09 -5.52
N ARG A 76 -8.65 -17.06 -4.60
CA ARG A 76 -9.72 -17.33 -3.63
C ARG A 76 -9.92 -16.19 -2.62
N ARG A 77 -8.86 -15.52 -2.16
CA ARG A 77 -8.94 -14.33 -1.30
C ARG A 77 -9.59 -13.16 -2.03
N ILE A 78 -9.23 -12.92 -3.30
CA ILE A 78 -9.82 -11.87 -4.15
C ILE A 78 -11.30 -12.17 -4.43
N ALA A 79 -11.63 -13.39 -4.85
CA ALA A 79 -13.01 -13.81 -5.08
C ALA A 79 -13.88 -13.80 -3.80
N ALA A 80 -13.28 -13.94 -2.62
CA ALA A 80 -13.98 -13.77 -1.34
C ALA A 80 -14.21 -12.29 -0.97
N ARG A 81 -13.37 -11.35 -1.43
CA ARG A 81 -13.59 -9.90 -1.31
C ARG A 81 -14.65 -9.40 -2.31
N GLN A 82 -14.68 -9.93 -3.54
CA GLN A 82 -15.64 -9.54 -4.59
C GLN A 82 -17.00 -10.28 -4.50
N GLY A 83 -17.03 -11.49 -3.96
CA GLY A 83 -18.20 -12.38 -3.99
C GLY A 83 -19.18 -12.16 -2.85
N GLY A 84 -20.10 -11.19 -3.00
CA GLY A 84 -21.18 -10.91 -2.04
C GLY A 84 -22.09 -12.11 -1.75
N ARG A 85 -21.76 -12.92 -0.73
CA ARG A 85 -22.51 -14.11 -0.31
C ARG A 85 -23.07 -13.95 1.09
N LYS A 86 -24.40 -14.10 1.21
CA LYS A 86 -25.17 -14.00 2.47
C LYS A 86 -24.66 -15.06 3.46
N LEU A 87 -23.94 -14.62 4.48
CA LEU A 87 -23.09 -15.48 5.33
C LEU A 87 -23.83 -16.12 6.53
N PHE A 88 -25.15 -16.26 6.44
CA PHE A 88 -25.99 -16.90 7.46
C PHE A 88 -27.03 -17.83 6.82
N PRO A 89 -26.88 -19.16 6.90
CA PRO A 89 -28.03 -20.04 6.84
C PRO A 89 -28.90 -19.79 8.09
N THR A 90 -30.21 -19.66 7.92
CA THR A 90 -31.13 -19.44 9.05
C THR A 90 -31.17 -20.69 9.95
N PRO A 91 -30.84 -20.58 11.25
CA PRO A 91 -30.70 -21.75 12.12
C PRO A 91 -32.06 -22.38 12.41
N THR A 92 -32.22 -23.66 12.06
CA THR A 92 -33.44 -24.41 12.39
C THR A 92 -33.42 -24.83 13.86
N ARG A 93 -34.62 -24.81 14.48
CA ARG A 93 -34.85 -24.73 15.94
C ARG A 93 -34.39 -25.94 16.80
N LYS A 94 -33.61 -26.89 16.25
CA LYS A 94 -33.25 -28.16 16.90
C LYS A 94 -31.77 -28.30 17.31
N GLN A 95 -30.86 -27.43 16.84
CA GLN A 95 -29.43 -27.53 17.22
C GLN A 95 -29.03 -26.64 18.42
N SER A 96 -29.86 -25.68 18.83
CA SER A 96 -29.53 -24.70 19.87
C SER A 96 -29.34 -25.26 21.29
N VAL A 97 -29.85 -26.48 21.57
CA VAL A 97 -29.82 -27.06 22.93
C VAL A 97 -28.45 -27.66 23.27
N ALA A 98 -27.76 -28.27 22.30
CA ALA A 98 -26.52 -29.00 22.54
C ALA A 98 -25.36 -28.10 23.02
N PHE A 99 -25.25 -26.89 22.46
CA PHE A 99 -24.15 -25.96 22.79
C PHE A 99 -24.27 -25.33 24.18
N ILE A 100 -25.48 -25.21 24.74
CA ILE A 100 -25.70 -24.57 26.04
C ILE A 100 -25.28 -25.51 27.19
N VAL A 101 -25.54 -26.82 27.05
CA VAL A 101 -25.21 -27.82 28.09
C VAL A 101 -23.70 -27.97 28.28
N VAL A 102 -22.91 -27.94 27.20
CA VAL A 102 -21.44 -28.08 27.28
C VAL A 102 -20.78 -26.91 28.02
N LEU A 103 -21.28 -25.68 27.84
CA LEU A 103 -20.78 -24.50 28.55
C LEU A 103 -21.16 -24.49 30.03
N ALA A 104 -22.34 -25.02 30.38
CA ALA A 104 -22.79 -25.09 31.78
C ALA A 104 -21.92 -26.03 32.63
N VAL A 105 -21.54 -27.21 32.11
CA VAL A 105 -20.74 -28.20 32.85
C VAL A 105 -19.32 -27.68 33.15
N LEU A 106 -18.70 -26.95 32.22
CA LEU A 106 -17.36 -26.40 32.41
C LEU A 106 -17.31 -25.23 33.41
N PHE A 107 -18.41 -24.51 33.64
CA PHE A 107 -18.42 -23.36 34.55
C PHE A 107 -18.56 -23.75 36.04
N VAL A 108 -19.13 -24.92 36.34
CA VAL A 108 -19.27 -25.42 37.73
C VAL A 108 -17.93 -25.96 38.27
N GLY A 109 -17.07 -26.51 37.40
CA GLY A 109 -15.81 -27.15 37.81
C GLY A 109 -14.76 -26.22 38.42
N SER A 110 -14.75 -24.93 38.06
CA SER A 110 -13.68 -23.99 38.45
C SER A 110 -13.93 -23.22 39.75
N VAL A 111 -15.14 -23.29 40.33
CA VAL A 111 -15.56 -22.42 41.45
C VAL A 111 -15.17 -22.97 42.83
N VAL A 112 -14.79 -24.24 42.94
CA VAL A 112 -14.68 -24.95 44.23
C VAL A 112 -13.24 -25.04 44.79
N PHE A 113 -12.19 -24.74 44.00
CA PHE A 113 -10.79 -25.08 44.36
C PHE A 113 -9.86 -23.91 44.75
N LYS A 114 -10.35 -22.77 45.26
CA LYS A 114 -9.48 -21.78 45.95
C LYS A 114 -10.15 -21.10 47.15
N LEU A 115 -10.26 -21.80 48.28
CA LEU A 115 -10.74 -21.23 49.54
C LEU A 115 -10.22 -21.94 50.82
N THR A 116 -8.91 -22.20 50.93
CA THR A 116 -8.24 -22.47 52.23
C THR A 116 -6.76 -22.03 52.25
N TRP A 117 -6.47 -21.03 53.08
CA TRP A 117 -5.20 -20.76 53.82
C TRP A 117 -3.92 -20.52 52.98
N GLY A 118 -3.04 -19.56 53.31
CA GLY A 118 -3.07 -18.54 54.37
C GLY A 118 -1.88 -17.58 54.26
N SER A 119 -1.78 -16.60 55.16
CA SER A 119 -0.62 -15.67 55.28
C SER A 119 0.03 -15.86 56.65
N PRO A 120 1.34 -15.56 56.82
CA PRO A 120 1.67 -14.21 57.34
C PRO A 120 3.03 -13.60 56.92
N THR A 121 3.17 -12.29 57.20
CA THR A 121 4.41 -11.50 57.48
C THR A 121 5.47 -11.24 56.40
N SER A 122 5.84 -9.96 56.28
CA SER A 122 6.95 -9.38 55.49
C SER A 122 8.19 -9.11 56.39
N PRO A 123 9.38 -8.69 55.88
CA PRO A 123 9.59 -7.26 55.51
C PRO A 123 10.61 -6.94 54.37
N LEU A 124 10.54 -5.68 53.89
CA LEU A 124 11.57 -4.84 53.21
C LEU A 124 12.50 -5.44 52.11
N GLY A 125 12.41 -4.88 50.88
CA GLY A 125 13.52 -4.97 49.90
C GLY A 125 13.27 -4.49 48.47
N LYS A 126 13.52 -3.19 48.20
CA LYS A 126 13.77 -2.53 46.88
C LYS A 126 12.81 -2.77 45.68
N THR A 127 12.27 -1.68 45.16
CA THR A 127 11.72 -1.47 43.81
C THR A 127 12.79 -1.54 42.70
N PRO A 128 12.45 -1.52 41.38
CA PRO A 128 11.11 -1.65 40.74
C PRO A 128 11.03 -2.66 39.57
N VAL A 129 9.82 -3.17 39.28
CA VAL A 129 9.41 -3.60 37.93
C VAL A 129 7.96 -3.16 37.71
N ALA A 130 7.64 -2.64 36.53
CA ALA A 130 6.29 -2.21 36.19
C ALA A 130 5.43 -3.39 35.69
N GLN A 131 4.23 -3.53 36.26
CA GLN A 131 3.14 -4.28 35.64
C GLN A 131 1.89 -3.41 35.67
N SER A 132 1.42 -3.04 34.48
CA SER A 132 0.07 -2.53 34.25
C SER A 132 -0.59 -3.47 33.27
N GLU A 133 -1.25 -4.50 33.79
CA GLU A 133 -2.20 -5.28 33.00
C GLU A 133 -3.40 -4.37 32.69
N ASP A 134 -3.56 -3.97 31.43
CA ASP A 134 -4.82 -3.40 30.97
C ASP A 134 -5.10 -3.91 29.55
N VAL A 135 -5.81 -5.03 29.49
CA VAL A 135 -6.29 -5.61 28.22
C VAL A 135 -7.46 -4.75 27.75
N PRO A 136 -7.39 -4.07 26.59
CA PRO A 136 -8.52 -3.30 26.10
C PRO A 136 -9.70 -4.24 25.86
N ALA A 137 -10.71 -4.13 26.73
CA ALA A 137 -11.88 -5.00 26.70
C ALA A 137 -12.55 -4.94 25.32
N ARG A 138 -12.88 -6.12 24.77
CA ARG A 138 -13.55 -6.35 23.49
C ARG A 138 -14.58 -5.26 23.19
N ALA A 139 -14.24 -4.36 22.26
CA ALA A 139 -15.02 -3.15 21.98
C ALA A 139 -16.50 -3.48 21.71
N ALA A 140 -17.39 -2.70 22.33
CA ALA A 140 -18.82 -2.77 22.06
C ALA A 140 -19.11 -2.32 20.61
N LYS A 141 -20.05 -2.99 19.93
CA LYS A 141 -20.45 -2.60 18.57
C LYS A 141 -20.94 -1.16 18.55
N GLY A 142 -20.23 -0.29 17.85
CA GLY A 142 -20.58 1.13 17.65
C GLY A 142 -19.47 2.12 17.99
N THR A 143 -18.40 1.71 18.66
CA THR A 143 -17.27 2.60 19.01
C THR A 143 -16.07 2.33 18.11
N THR A 144 -15.76 3.26 17.19
CA THR A 144 -14.52 3.23 16.41
C THR A 144 -13.30 3.33 17.34
N LEU A 145 -12.48 2.27 17.39
CA LEU A 145 -11.28 2.24 18.20
C LEU A 145 -10.09 2.84 17.43
N VAL A 146 -9.58 3.97 17.90
CA VAL A 146 -8.39 4.63 17.35
C VAL A 146 -7.16 4.22 18.16
N TYR A 147 -6.26 3.51 17.51
CA TYR A 147 -4.96 3.11 18.05
C TYR A 147 -3.92 4.22 17.86
N LYS A 148 -2.85 4.21 18.66
CA LYS A 148 -1.76 5.19 18.64
C LYS A 148 -0.45 4.53 18.19
N GLY A 149 0.61 5.31 17.99
CA GLY A 149 1.97 4.79 17.87
C GLY A 149 2.36 3.92 19.08
N GLY A 150 3.12 2.85 18.83
CA GLY A 150 3.42 1.81 19.81
C GLY A 150 3.71 0.45 19.15
N GLU A 151 3.89 -0.58 19.97
CA GLU A 151 4.15 -1.96 19.55
C GLU A 151 2.95 -2.88 19.85
N TYR A 152 2.61 -3.76 18.91
CA TYR A 152 1.39 -4.55 18.89
C TYR A 152 1.65 -5.98 18.39
N ALA A 153 1.23 -6.96 19.18
CA ALA A 153 1.24 -8.37 18.83
C ALA A 153 -0.11 -8.76 18.20
N VAL A 154 -0.10 -9.00 16.89
CA VAL A 154 -1.30 -9.31 16.10
C VAL A 154 -1.81 -10.71 16.47
N GLY A 155 -3.11 -10.81 16.73
CA GLY A 155 -3.75 -11.97 17.35
C GLY A 155 -3.74 -11.96 18.89
N THR A 156 -3.12 -10.95 19.53
CA THR A 156 -3.06 -10.83 21.01
C THR A 156 -3.66 -9.51 21.52
N ASN A 157 -3.00 -8.36 21.27
CA ASN A 157 -3.49 -7.04 21.70
C ASN A 157 -4.00 -6.17 20.52
N LEU A 158 -3.79 -6.65 19.29
CA LEU A 158 -4.37 -6.15 18.04
C LEU A 158 -4.95 -7.34 17.27
N ASN A 159 -6.07 -7.18 16.58
CA ASN A 159 -6.66 -8.26 15.77
C ASN A 159 -5.94 -8.37 14.43
N ALA A 160 -5.87 -9.57 13.82
CA ALA A 160 -5.56 -9.67 12.40
C ALA A 160 -6.66 -9.02 11.54
N GLY A 161 -6.25 -8.39 10.44
CA GLY A 161 -7.17 -7.61 9.60
C GLY A 161 -6.47 -6.49 8.84
N GLN A 162 -7.27 -5.70 8.14
CA GLN A 162 -6.82 -4.53 7.40
C GLN A 162 -6.97 -3.26 8.26
N TYR A 163 -5.98 -2.38 8.20
CA TYR A 163 -5.93 -1.14 8.98
C TYR A 163 -5.53 0.04 8.09
N LYS A 164 -6.12 1.21 8.37
CA LYS A 164 -5.70 2.50 7.80
C LYS A 164 -4.93 3.28 8.85
N PHE A 165 -3.75 3.77 8.48
CA PHE A 165 -2.85 4.56 9.28
C PHE A 165 -2.86 6.00 8.77
N LEU A 166 -2.85 6.97 9.69
CA LEU A 166 -2.78 8.40 9.40
C LEU A 166 -1.58 9.00 10.13
N ALA A 167 -0.74 9.72 9.41
CA ALA A 167 0.45 10.35 9.99
C ALA A 167 0.05 11.48 10.95
N THR A 168 0.75 11.59 12.08
CA THR A 168 0.55 12.70 13.02
C THR A 168 1.07 14.01 12.42
N GLN A 169 0.65 15.16 12.97
CA GLN A 169 0.93 16.48 12.37
C GLN A 169 2.45 16.79 12.29
N ASP A 170 3.24 16.28 13.23
CA ASP A 170 4.70 16.33 13.26
C ASP A 170 5.40 15.44 12.22
N ARG A 171 4.62 14.63 11.48
CA ARG A 171 5.11 13.62 10.53
C ARG A 171 4.66 13.85 9.09
N GLN A 172 4.12 15.04 8.81
CA GLN A 172 3.71 15.40 7.46
C GLN A 172 4.87 15.98 6.62
N ASP A 173 6.03 16.20 7.24
CA ASP A 173 7.28 16.56 6.57
C ASP A 173 7.96 15.29 5.98
N PRO A 174 8.29 15.25 4.67
CA PRO A 174 9.03 14.14 4.04
C PRO A 174 10.39 13.83 4.70
N SER A 175 10.96 14.77 5.46
CA SER A 175 12.20 14.61 6.22
C SER A 175 12.02 13.81 7.51
N ASN A 176 10.77 13.69 8.00
CA ASN A 176 10.42 13.02 9.26
C ASN A 176 9.09 12.25 9.10
N PRO A 177 8.99 11.26 8.21
CA PRO A 177 7.75 10.54 7.95
C PRO A 177 7.30 9.68 9.14
N ALA A 178 6.03 9.26 9.11
CA ALA A 178 5.57 8.13 9.90
C ALA A 178 6.16 6.83 9.36
N VAL A 179 6.42 5.85 10.22
CA VAL A 179 7.11 4.60 9.87
C VAL A 179 6.34 3.40 10.42
N LEU A 180 6.02 2.44 9.54
CA LEU A 180 5.48 1.14 9.92
C LEU A 180 6.56 0.07 9.82
N LYS A 181 6.64 -0.78 10.85
CA LYS A 181 7.46 -2.00 10.83
C LYS A 181 6.62 -3.22 11.12
N VAL A 182 6.90 -4.32 10.42
CA VAL A 182 6.33 -5.64 10.71
C VAL A 182 7.47 -6.62 10.93
N ASN A 183 7.44 -7.34 12.05
CA ASN A 183 8.49 -8.26 12.51
C ASN A 183 9.89 -7.61 12.58
N GLY A 184 9.95 -6.28 12.77
CA GLY A 184 11.17 -5.47 12.83
C GLY A 184 11.59 -4.84 11.50
N GLU A 185 11.12 -5.35 10.36
CA GLU A 185 11.41 -4.82 9.03
C GLU A 185 10.50 -3.62 8.68
N VAL A 186 11.04 -2.56 8.08
CA VAL A 186 10.24 -1.40 7.63
C VAL A 186 9.41 -1.80 6.42
N VAL A 187 8.09 -1.67 6.53
CA VAL A 187 7.14 -2.00 5.44
C VAL A 187 6.64 -0.76 4.70
N ASP A 188 6.51 0.38 5.38
CA ASP A 188 6.16 1.65 4.73
C ASP A 188 6.70 2.88 5.51
N GLN A 189 6.91 3.98 4.79
CA GLN A 189 7.19 5.33 5.28
C GLN A 189 6.29 6.31 4.53
N PHE A 190 5.53 7.13 5.26
CA PHE A 190 4.46 7.96 4.69
C PHE A 190 4.23 9.24 5.49
N THR A 191 3.68 10.27 4.85
CA THR A 191 3.42 11.59 5.47
C THR A 191 1.93 11.96 5.54
N GLN A 192 1.05 11.17 4.91
CA GLN A 192 -0.40 11.38 4.93
C GLN A 192 -1.16 10.14 5.43
N THR A 193 -1.23 9.10 4.61
CA THR A 193 -2.01 7.88 4.88
C THR A 193 -1.30 6.62 4.37
N CYS A 194 -1.51 5.48 5.03
CA CYS A 194 -1.06 4.17 4.59
C CYS A 194 -2.14 3.12 4.88
N TRP A 195 -2.17 2.04 4.10
CA TRP A 195 -3.00 0.85 4.34
C TRP A 195 -2.10 -0.36 4.51
N LEU A 196 -2.42 -1.21 5.48
CA LEU A 196 -1.68 -2.45 5.75
C LEU A 196 -2.65 -3.56 6.17
N THR A 197 -2.51 -4.75 5.58
CA THR A 197 -3.17 -5.98 6.03
C THR A 197 -2.20 -6.79 6.87
N LEU A 198 -2.62 -7.09 8.10
CA LEU A 198 -1.85 -7.80 9.12
C LEU A 198 -2.41 -9.21 9.40
N SER A 199 -1.51 -10.15 9.70
CA SER A 199 -1.81 -11.56 9.98
C SER A 199 -1.57 -11.92 11.46
N ASP A 200 -2.32 -12.89 11.99
CA ASP A 200 -2.08 -13.40 13.36
C ASP A 200 -0.64 -13.91 13.53
N GLY A 201 0.01 -13.49 14.61
CA GLY A 201 1.42 -13.80 14.91
C GLY A 201 2.44 -12.79 14.40
N GLU A 202 2.04 -11.76 13.63
CA GLU A 202 2.91 -10.64 13.26
C GLU A 202 3.12 -9.67 14.44
N GLN A 203 4.30 -9.04 14.49
CA GLN A 203 4.63 -7.96 15.41
C GLN A 203 4.63 -6.62 14.66
N LEU A 204 3.64 -5.76 14.89
CA LEU A 204 3.56 -4.42 14.33
C LEU A 204 4.22 -3.41 15.26
N ALA A 205 5.10 -2.55 14.74
CA ALA A 205 5.55 -1.34 15.42
C ALA A 205 5.19 -0.10 14.58
N VAL A 206 4.57 0.89 15.22
CA VAL A 206 4.04 2.10 14.58
C VAL A 206 4.72 3.31 15.21
N ASP A 207 5.49 4.05 14.42
CA ASP A 207 6.05 5.34 14.81
C ASP A 207 5.37 6.47 14.02
N GLY A 208 5.00 7.56 14.70
CA GLY A 208 4.49 8.76 14.03
C GLY A 208 3.07 8.69 13.44
N ALA A 209 2.23 7.74 13.85
CA ALA A 209 0.88 7.58 13.30
C ALA A 209 -0.19 7.18 14.33
N THR A 210 -1.44 7.41 13.99
CA THR A 210 -2.62 6.76 14.59
C THR A 210 -3.27 5.85 13.55
N PHE A 211 -4.05 4.85 13.97
CA PHE A 211 -4.65 3.90 13.04
C PHE A 211 -6.00 3.31 13.50
N VAL A 212 -6.79 2.84 12.53
CA VAL A 212 -8.16 2.35 12.71
C VAL A 212 -8.37 1.10 11.86
N ALA A 213 -9.13 0.12 12.36
CA ALA A 213 -9.49 -1.08 11.60
C ALA A 213 -10.42 -0.73 10.43
N ALA A 214 -10.23 -1.35 9.26
CA ALA A 214 -11.00 -1.07 8.05
C ALA A 214 -12.53 -1.17 8.23
N ALA A 215 -12.98 -2.05 9.14
CA ALA A 215 -14.40 -2.25 9.44
C ALA A 215 -15.05 -1.11 10.25
N ASP A 216 -14.25 -0.26 10.90
CA ASP A 216 -14.71 0.83 11.77
C ASP A 216 -14.56 2.23 11.11
N ILE A 217 -14.16 2.28 9.83
CA ILE A 217 -13.95 3.50 9.06
C ILE A 217 -15.25 3.90 8.34
N THR A 218 -15.77 5.08 8.66
CA THR A 218 -16.79 5.76 7.84
C THR A 218 -16.09 6.60 6.78
N SER A 219 -15.93 6.05 5.59
CA SER A 219 -15.25 6.74 4.48
C SER A 219 -16.05 7.91 3.90
N LYS A 220 -15.31 8.96 3.52
CA LYS A 220 -15.73 9.97 2.54
C LYS A 220 -14.73 9.95 1.39
N LEU A 221 -15.21 9.68 0.18
CA LEU A 221 -14.37 9.72 -1.02
C LEU A 221 -13.83 11.14 -1.27
N VAL A 222 -12.56 11.24 -1.65
CA VAL A 222 -11.90 12.48 -2.08
C VAL A 222 -11.38 12.36 -3.51
N THR A 223 -11.44 13.45 -4.27
CA THR A 223 -10.96 13.55 -5.66
C THR A 223 -9.52 14.02 -5.77
N ASP A 224 -9.02 14.78 -4.78
CA ASP A 224 -7.68 15.36 -4.77
C ASP A 224 -6.78 14.64 -3.75
N LEU A 225 -5.97 13.71 -4.23
CA LEU A 225 -5.04 12.91 -3.43
C LEU A 225 -3.73 13.65 -3.20
N LYS A 226 -3.19 13.55 -1.98
CA LYS A 226 -2.01 14.31 -1.54
C LYS A 226 -0.76 13.44 -1.60
N ASP A 227 0.37 14.13 -1.63
CA ASP A 227 1.70 13.53 -1.68
C ASP A 227 2.01 12.72 -0.41
N GLY A 228 2.87 11.70 -0.52
CA GLY A 228 3.30 10.85 0.59
C GLY A 228 2.17 10.01 1.20
N GLY A 229 1.22 9.55 0.38
CA GLY A 229 0.09 8.73 0.79
C GLY A 229 -0.13 7.49 -0.09
N THR A 230 -0.56 6.40 0.54
CA THR A 230 -1.10 5.20 -0.12
C THR A 230 -2.61 5.16 0.10
N TYR A 231 -3.39 5.26 -0.98
CA TYR A 231 -4.85 5.41 -0.98
C TYR A 231 -5.55 4.16 -1.52
N LEU A 232 -6.60 3.69 -0.84
CA LEU A 232 -7.39 2.52 -1.29
C LEU A 232 -8.56 2.97 -2.18
N ILE A 233 -8.52 2.56 -3.45
CA ILE A 233 -9.51 2.93 -4.46
C ILE A 233 -10.84 2.21 -4.19
N GLY A 234 -11.93 2.98 -4.24
CA GLY A 234 -13.26 2.59 -3.78
C GLY A 234 -13.51 2.79 -2.27
N VAL A 235 -12.52 3.23 -1.49
CA VAL A 235 -12.65 3.49 -0.04
C VAL A 235 -12.19 4.89 0.34
N ASP A 236 -11.04 5.36 -0.16
CA ASP A 236 -10.55 6.72 0.03
C ASP A 236 -10.93 7.63 -1.14
N ALA A 237 -10.98 7.07 -2.34
CA ALA A 237 -11.09 7.79 -3.60
C ALA A 237 -11.91 6.97 -4.61
N PRO A 238 -12.63 7.57 -5.57
CA PRO A 238 -13.37 6.84 -6.60
C PRO A 238 -12.44 6.02 -7.51
N GLU A 239 -12.98 4.97 -8.16
CA GLU A 239 -12.28 4.30 -9.27
C GLU A 239 -12.43 5.09 -10.57
N GLY A 240 -11.46 4.98 -11.48
CA GLY A 240 -11.41 5.74 -12.72
C GLY A 240 -10.03 6.35 -12.99
N SER A 241 -10.03 7.45 -13.73
CA SER A 241 -8.84 8.12 -14.24
C SER A 241 -8.38 9.27 -13.33
N TYR A 242 -7.07 9.36 -13.09
CA TYR A 242 -6.45 10.43 -12.32
C TYR A 242 -5.35 11.11 -13.13
N LEU A 243 -5.36 12.45 -13.14
CA LEU A 243 -4.23 13.23 -13.61
C LEU A 243 -3.21 13.34 -12.46
N VAL A 244 -2.11 12.60 -12.56
CA VAL A 244 -1.02 12.61 -11.59
C VAL A 244 0.00 13.66 -12.03
N SER A 245 0.37 14.58 -11.12
CA SER A 245 1.32 15.67 -11.38
C SER A 245 2.42 15.67 -10.31
N PRO A 246 3.68 15.97 -10.66
CA PRO A 246 4.76 16.04 -9.67
C PRO A 246 4.58 17.28 -8.77
N THR A 247 4.95 17.17 -7.50
CA THR A 247 5.00 18.32 -6.56
C THR A 247 6.31 19.10 -6.66
N GLN A 248 7.34 18.50 -7.27
CA GLN A 248 8.65 19.09 -7.52
C GLN A 248 9.09 18.81 -8.98
N SER A 249 10.40 18.65 -9.24
CA SER A 249 10.92 18.31 -10.57
C SER A 249 10.59 16.88 -11.03
N SER A 250 10.30 15.97 -10.09
CA SER A 250 9.77 14.64 -10.37
C SER A 250 9.04 14.06 -9.16
N GLY A 251 8.24 13.04 -9.42
CA GLY A 251 7.62 12.16 -8.42
C GLY A 251 7.53 10.73 -8.93
N ARG A 252 6.91 9.85 -8.14
CA ARG A 252 6.65 8.45 -8.46
C ARG A 252 5.24 8.06 -8.03
N CYS A 253 4.51 7.51 -8.98
CA CYS A 253 3.19 6.92 -8.80
C CYS A 253 3.31 5.40 -8.90
N THR A 254 2.78 4.68 -7.91
CA THR A 254 2.86 3.21 -7.86
C THR A 254 1.50 2.60 -7.56
N VAL A 255 1.08 1.61 -8.34
CA VAL A 255 -0.21 0.91 -8.17
C VAL A 255 0.02 -0.52 -7.68
N TYR A 256 -0.76 -0.96 -6.70
CA TYR A 256 -0.70 -2.30 -6.11
C TYR A 256 -2.10 -2.95 -6.06
N ASP A 257 -2.18 -4.27 -6.19
CA ASP A 257 -3.39 -5.07 -5.92
C ASP A 257 -3.49 -5.54 -4.45
N SER A 258 -2.56 -5.12 -3.59
CA SER A 258 -2.36 -5.72 -2.26
C SER A 258 -1.62 -4.79 -1.31
N ASP A 259 -2.09 -4.73 -0.07
CA ASP A 259 -1.58 -4.01 1.09
C ASP A 259 -0.92 -4.94 2.14
N ALA A 260 -0.63 -6.18 1.78
CA ALA A 260 0.18 -7.07 2.63
C ALA A 260 1.68 -6.65 2.60
N PRO A 261 2.43 -6.85 3.70
CA PRO A 261 3.89 -6.68 3.73
C PRO A 261 4.60 -7.33 2.53
N GLY A 262 5.51 -6.60 1.90
CA GLY A 262 6.28 -7.09 0.74
C GLY A 262 5.50 -7.19 -0.59
N ALA A 263 4.27 -6.67 -0.66
CA ALA A 263 3.49 -6.64 -1.90
C ALA A 263 4.26 -6.00 -3.06
N GLN A 264 4.25 -6.67 -4.21
CA GLN A 264 4.87 -6.16 -5.44
C GLN A 264 3.89 -5.26 -6.19
N PRO A 265 4.36 -4.16 -6.80
CA PRO A 265 3.51 -3.29 -7.60
C PRO A 265 3.10 -3.97 -8.91
N ILE A 266 1.95 -3.58 -9.45
CA ILE A 266 1.52 -3.96 -10.80
C ILE A 266 1.96 -2.93 -11.85
N ALA A 267 2.15 -1.68 -11.44
CA ALA A 267 2.65 -0.59 -12.27
C ALA A 267 3.41 0.41 -11.40
N THR A 268 4.51 0.93 -11.94
CA THR A 268 5.30 2.02 -11.34
C THR A 268 5.59 3.03 -12.45
N LEU A 269 5.33 4.30 -12.19
CA LEU A 269 5.46 5.40 -13.13
C LEU A 269 6.29 6.52 -12.49
N ASP A 270 7.41 6.86 -13.12
CA ASP A 270 8.20 8.04 -12.75
C ASP A 270 7.63 9.26 -13.48
N VAL A 271 7.10 10.19 -12.69
CA VAL A 271 6.25 11.31 -13.13
C VAL A 271 7.11 12.58 -13.19
N THR A 272 7.49 13.02 -14.38
CA THR A 272 8.25 14.27 -14.63
C THR A 272 7.40 15.38 -15.25
N ALA A 273 6.19 15.05 -15.70
CA ALA A 273 5.15 15.95 -16.18
C ALA A 273 3.78 15.35 -15.83
N ALA A 274 2.70 16.11 -15.98
CA ALA A 274 1.36 15.60 -15.69
C ALA A 274 0.99 14.42 -16.61
N GLN A 275 0.54 13.30 -16.02
CA GLN A 275 0.28 12.03 -16.71
C GLN A 275 -1.01 11.40 -16.19
N GLN A 276 -1.79 10.77 -17.07
CA GLN A 276 -2.99 10.03 -16.68
C GLN A 276 -2.61 8.64 -16.12
N VAL A 277 -3.25 8.25 -15.02
CA VAL A 277 -3.17 6.91 -14.43
C VAL A 277 -4.59 6.43 -14.14
N ASP A 278 -4.95 5.26 -14.68
CA ASP A 278 -6.26 4.63 -14.45
C ASP A 278 -6.16 3.58 -13.34
N VAL A 279 -7.11 3.56 -12.41
CA VAL A 279 -7.14 2.64 -11.26
C VAL A 279 -8.54 2.09 -10.98
N ALA A 280 -8.62 0.80 -10.62
CA ALA A 280 -9.85 0.08 -10.37
C ALA A 280 -10.16 -0.11 -8.87
N GLN A 281 -11.42 -0.37 -8.52
CA GLN A 281 -11.85 -0.65 -7.15
C GLN A 281 -11.01 -1.76 -6.48
N GLY A 282 -10.52 -1.48 -5.27
CA GLY A 282 -9.72 -2.41 -4.46
C GLY A 282 -8.22 -2.38 -4.73
N GLN A 283 -7.75 -1.54 -5.66
CA GLN A 283 -6.32 -1.25 -5.84
C GLN A 283 -5.84 -0.16 -4.88
N TYR A 284 -4.52 -0.07 -4.69
CA TYR A 284 -3.87 0.93 -3.86
C TYR A 284 -3.02 1.83 -4.74
N LEU A 285 -3.30 3.13 -4.71
CA LEU A 285 -2.58 4.17 -5.42
C LEU A 285 -1.62 4.87 -4.45
N LYS A 286 -0.31 4.72 -4.66
CA LYS A 286 0.73 5.31 -3.82
C LYS A 286 1.42 6.46 -4.53
N LEU A 287 1.50 7.60 -3.85
CA LEU A 287 2.07 8.85 -4.34
C LEU A 287 3.29 9.26 -3.52
N SER A 288 4.34 9.72 -4.19
CA SER A 288 5.59 10.21 -3.57
C SER A 288 6.28 11.22 -4.49
N GLY A 289 6.44 12.47 -4.07
CA GLY A 289 6.81 13.59 -4.94
C GLY A 289 5.71 13.97 -5.94
N CYS A 290 4.45 13.56 -5.72
CA CYS A 290 3.35 13.82 -6.64
C CYS A 290 1.97 13.92 -5.95
N LEU A 291 1.05 14.60 -6.61
CA LEU A 291 -0.38 14.65 -6.28
C LEU A 291 -1.19 14.02 -7.40
N ALA A 292 -2.43 13.62 -7.13
CA ALA A 292 -3.32 13.06 -8.15
C ALA A 292 -4.73 13.66 -8.05
N GLN A 293 -5.29 14.07 -9.19
CA GLN A 293 -6.63 14.66 -9.27
C GLN A 293 -7.52 13.80 -10.18
N TYR A 294 -8.66 13.35 -9.65
CA TYR A 294 -9.68 12.63 -10.40
C TYR A 294 -10.20 13.43 -11.61
N GLN A 295 -10.58 12.76 -12.70
CA GLN A 295 -11.07 13.37 -13.95
C GLN A 295 -12.52 12.98 -14.26
#